data_AF-A0A952EVL7-F1
#
_entry.id   AF-A0A952EVL7-F1
#
_cell.length_a   1.000
_cell.length_b   1.000
_cell.length_c   1.000
_cell.angle_alpha   90.00
_cell.angle_beta   90.00
_cell.angle_gamma   90.00
#
_symmetry.space_group_name_H-M   'P 1'
#
loop_
_entity.id
_entity.type
_entity.pdbx_description
1 polymer ?
#
loop_
_entity_poly.entity_id
_entity_poly.type
_entity_poly.pdbx_seq_one_letter_code
_entity_poly.pdbx_strand_id
1 'polypeptide(L)' 'LREGVTASRALGYAHVIADLDEGGDGSAAREPAYFGTRRYVRRQRSWFRRDHRISWLDGGAPDNVEDTLRVWRHVS' A
#
# COMPACT_ATOMS: atom_id res chain seq x y z
N LEU A 1 -18.32 8.74 2.49
CA LEU A 1 -16.85 8.79 2.71
C LEU A 1 -16.42 9.89 3.68
N ARG A 2 -17.01 11.10 3.61
CA ARG A 2 -16.59 12.28 4.41
C ARG A 2 -16.64 12.06 5.93
N GLU A 3 -17.63 11.34 6.41
CA GLU A 3 -17.79 11.05 7.84
C GLU A 3 -17.01 9.81 8.31
N GLY A 4 -16.33 9.11 7.40
CA GLY A 4 -15.56 7.91 7.72
C GLY A 4 -14.20 8.26 8.32
N VAL A 5 -13.86 7.70 9.48
CA VAL A 5 -12.63 8.05 10.22
C VAL A 5 -11.35 7.47 9.57
N THR A 6 -11.48 6.35 8.86
CA THR A 6 -10.36 5.59 8.28
C THR A 6 -10.25 5.76 6.77
N ALA A 7 -11.35 5.57 6.04
CA ALA A 7 -11.36 5.62 4.58
C ALA A 7 -11.06 7.02 4.02
N SER A 8 -11.54 8.09 4.66
CA SER A 8 -11.25 9.48 4.23
C SER A 8 -9.77 9.84 4.34
N ARG A 9 -9.07 9.24 5.30
CA ARG A 9 -7.64 9.44 5.58
C ARG A 9 -6.75 8.43 4.87
N ALA A 10 -7.33 7.44 4.21
CA ALA A 10 -6.57 6.48 3.44
C ALA A 10 -5.79 7.20 2.33
N LEU A 11 -4.64 6.63 1.99
CA LEU A 11 -3.75 7.17 0.98
C LEU A 11 -4.49 7.40 -0.34
N GLY A 12 -4.35 8.58 -0.93
CA GLY A 12 -5.02 8.96 -2.19
C GLY A 12 -6.43 9.51 -2.00
N TYR A 13 -7.23 8.99 -1.06
CA TYR A 13 -8.61 9.44 -0.84
C TYR A 13 -8.69 10.91 -0.46
N ALA A 14 -7.81 11.38 0.42
CA ALA A 14 -7.77 12.79 0.81
C ALA A 14 -7.50 13.73 -0.38
N HIS A 15 -6.69 13.31 -1.35
CA HIS A 15 -6.42 14.09 -2.56
C HIS A 15 -7.63 14.13 -3.49
N VAL A 16 -8.32 13.00 -3.69
CA VAL A 16 -9.54 12.94 -4.51
C VAL A 16 -10.65 13.77 -3.87
N ILE A 17 -10.83 13.67 -2.56
CA ILE A 17 -11.86 14.45 -1.83
C ILE A 17 -11.58 15.94 -1.96
N ALA A 18 -10.32 16.37 -1.80
CA ALA A 18 -9.94 17.78 -1.94
C ALA A 18 -10.19 18.32 -3.36
N ASP A 19 -9.82 17.55 -4.39
CA ASP A 19 -10.06 17.96 -5.79
C ASP A 19 -11.56 18.10 -6.09
N LEU A 20 -12.37 17.16 -5.62
CA LEU A 20 -13.83 17.24 -5.75
C LEU A 20 -14.42 18.43 -4.97
N ASP A 21 -13.83 18.80 -3.82
CA ASP A 21 -14.25 19.98 -3.03
C ASP A 21 -13.95 21.30 -3.73
N GLU A 22 -12.92 21.32 -4.57
CA GLU A 22 -12.55 22.46 -5.41
C GLU A 22 -13.34 22.50 -6.74
N GLY A 23 -14.24 21.53 -6.95
CA GLY A 23 -15.07 21.42 -8.17
C GLY A 23 -14.41 20.68 -9.32
N GLY A 24 -13.29 19.99 -9.06
CA GLY A 24 -12.61 19.11 -10.01
C GLY A 24 -13.35 17.78 -10.22
N ASP A 25 -12.76 16.92 -11.05
CA ASP A 25 -13.30 15.59 -11.41
C ASP A 25 -12.51 14.42 -10.79
N GLY A 26 -11.54 14.71 -9.93
CA GLY A 26 -10.62 13.74 -9.32
C GLY A 26 -9.32 13.55 -10.11
N SER A 27 -9.17 14.11 -11.31
CA SER A 27 -7.99 13.93 -12.14
C SER A 27 -6.73 14.59 -11.55
N ALA A 28 -6.87 15.75 -10.91
CA ALA A 28 -5.74 16.47 -10.32
C ALA A 28 -5.13 15.72 -9.13
N ALA A 29 -5.90 14.83 -8.49
CA ALA A 29 -5.44 14.01 -7.38
C ALA A 29 -4.46 12.88 -7.80
N ARG A 30 -4.36 12.57 -9.10
CA ARG A 30 -3.59 11.41 -9.59
C ARG A 30 -2.10 11.50 -9.27
N GLU A 31 -1.48 12.64 -9.54
CA GLU A 31 -0.05 12.84 -9.32
C GLU A 31 0.30 12.87 -7.81
N PRO A 32 -0.41 13.62 -6.95
CA PRO A 32 -0.25 13.55 -5.50
C PRO A 32 -0.43 12.13 -4.94
N ALA A 33 -1.46 11.40 -5.38
CA ALA A 33 -1.71 10.02 -4.95
C ALA A 33 -0.57 9.09 -5.37
N TYR A 34 -0.02 9.25 -6.57
CA TYR A 34 1.13 8.49 -7.05
C TYR A 34 2.37 8.71 -6.16
N PHE A 35 2.73 9.97 -5.90
CA PHE A 35 3.87 10.28 -5.03
C PHE A 35 3.65 9.80 -3.59
N GLY A 36 2.44 9.99 -3.06
CA GLY A 36 2.03 9.49 -1.75
C GLY A 36 2.22 7.97 -1.65
N THR A 37 1.82 7.24 -2.68
CA THR A 37 1.97 5.77 -2.77
C THR A 37 3.42 5.35 -2.76
N ARG A 38 4.27 5.98 -3.57
CA ARG A 38 5.72 5.67 -3.56
C ARG A 38 6.38 5.94 -2.22
N ARG A 39 6.00 7.05 -1.56
CA ARG A 39 6.50 7.39 -0.22
C ARG A 39 6.04 6.34 0.80
N TYR A 40 4.79 5.90 0.72
CA TYR A 40 4.25 4.86 1.61
C TYR A 40 4.95 3.51 1.41
N VAL A 41 5.12 3.05 0.17
CA VAL A 41 5.88 1.82 -0.17
C VAL A 41 7.31 1.88 0.37
N ARG A 42 7.99 3.03 0.25
CA ARG A 42 9.34 3.21 0.84
C ARG A 42 9.33 3.05 2.36
N ARG A 43 8.33 3.59 3.07
CA ARG A 43 8.20 3.43 4.52
C ARG A 43 7.93 1.99 4.90
N GLN A 44 6.99 1.32 4.24
CA GLN A 44 6.70 -0.11 4.44
C GLN A 44 7.97 -0.95 4.28
N ARG A 45 8.71 -0.75 3.17
CA ARG A 45 9.97 -1.46 2.93
C ARG A 45 11.00 -1.21 4.03
N SER A 46 11.10 0.02 4.55
CA SER A 46 11.99 0.34 5.65
C SER A 46 11.59 -0.39 6.95
N TRP A 47 10.30 -0.47 7.25
CA TRP A 47 9.80 -1.19 8.43
C TRP A 47 10.07 -2.69 8.31
N PHE A 48 9.64 -3.32 7.22
CA PHE A 48 9.80 -4.77 7.02
C PHE A 48 11.28 -5.19 6.92
N ARG A 49 12.15 -4.39 6.30
CA ARG A 49 13.60 -4.71 6.23
C ARG A 49 14.30 -4.81 7.58
N ARG A 50 13.75 -4.22 8.65
CA ARG A 50 14.33 -4.31 9.99
C ARG A 50 14.05 -5.66 10.66
N ASP A 51 13.03 -6.38 10.21
CA ASP A 51 12.67 -7.69 10.76
C ASP A 51 13.30 -8.81 9.93
N HIS A 52 14.33 -9.44 10.49
CA HIS A 52 15.08 -10.51 9.85
C HIS A 52 14.32 -11.84 9.81
N ARG A 53 13.18 -11.95 10.49
CA ARG A 53 12.32 -13.14 10.48
C ARG A 53 11.44 -13.21 9.23
N ILE A 54 11.35 -12.12 8.47
CA ILE A 54 10.51 -12.05 7.27
C ILE A 54 11.19 -12.81 6.12
N SER A 55 10.50 -13.84 5.64
CA SER A 55 10.80 -14.47 4.35
C SER A 55 10.18 -13.65 3.22
N TRP A 56 11.01 -13.17 2.30
CA TRP A 56 10.58 -12.37 1.15
C TRP A 56 10.25 -13.29 -0.03
N LEU A 57 9.08 -13.06 -0.63
CA LEU A 57 8.65 -13.70 -1.86
C LEU A 57 8.58 -12.68 -3.00
N ASP A 58 8.75 -13.15 -4.24
CA ASP A 58 8.52 -12.32 -5.43
C ASP A 58 7.00 -12.17 -5.63
N GLY A 59 6.49 -10.93 -5.61
CA GLY A 59 5.06 -10.66 -5.72
C GLY A 59 4.41 -11.07 -7.05
N GLY A 60 5.20 -11.36 -8.09
CA GLY A 60 4.72 -11.83 -9.39
C GLY A 60 4.92 -13.32 -9.64
N ALA A 61 5.53 -14.06 -8.71
CA ALA A 61 5.85 -15.47 -8.91
C ALA A 61 4.58 -16.34 -8.94
N PRO A 62 4.43 -17.24 -9.94
CA PRO A 62 3.25 -18.09 -10.08
C PRO A 62 3.17 -19.19 -9.00
N ASP A 63 4.29 -19.54 -8.38
CA ASP A 63 4.49 -20.61 -7.40
C ASP A 63 4.54 -20.10 -5.94
N ASN A 64 4.05 -18.88 -5.71
CA ASN A 64 4.02 -18.27 -4.37
C ASN A 64 3.26 -19.09 -3.33
N VAL A 65 2.26 -19.86 -3.74
CA VAL A 65 1.49 -20.73 -2.83
C VAL A 65 2.40 -21.84 -2.29
N GLU A 66 3.10 -22.53 -3.19
CA GLU A 66 4.04 -23.60 -2.87
C GLU A 66 5.19 -23.09 -2.01
N ASP A 67 5.75 -21.94 -2.35
CA ASP A 67 6.84 -21.31 -1.59
C ASP A 67 6.41 -20.88 -0.20
N THR A 68 5.20 -20.32 -0.06
CA THR A 68 4.65 -19.98 1.26
C THR A 68 4.52 -21.22 2.14
N LEU A 69 3.97 -22.31 1.61
CA LEU A 69 3.83 -23.57 2.36
C LEU A 69 5.19 -24.17 2.75
N ARG A 70 6.20 -24.04 1.89
CA ARG A 70 7.57 -24.47 2.16
C ARG A 70 8.17 -23.71 3.34
N VAL A 71 8.09 -22.38 3.32
CA VAL A 71 8.57 -21.52 4.41
C VAL A 71 7.84 -21.84 5.72
N TRP A 72 6.52 -21.96 5.68
CA TRP A 72 5.72 -22.22 6.88
C TRP A 72 6.11 -23.52 7.59
N ARG A 73 6.32 -24.61 6.83
CA ARG A 73 6.77 -25.90 7.38
C ARG A 73 8.16 -25.86 8.04
N HIS A 74 8.99 -24.87 7.74
CA HIS A 74 10.30 -24.72 8.38
C HIS A 74 10.26 -23.94 9.71
N VAL A 75 9.15 -23.25 9.99
CA VAL A 75 8.99 -22.40 11.19
C VAL A 75 7.90 -22.90 12.15
N SER A 76 7.17 -23.95 11.78
CA SER A 76 6.17 -24.63 12.61
C SER A 76 6.62 -26.06 12.92
#